data_AF-A0A6B3HP45-F1
#
_entry.id   AF-A0A6B3HP45-F1
#
_cell.length_a   1.000
_cell.length_b   1.000
_cell.length_c   1.000
_cell.angle_alpha   90.00
_cell.angle_beta   90.00
_cell.angle_gamma   90.00
#
_symmetry.space_group_name_H-M   'P 1'
#
loop_
_entity.id
_entity.type
_entity.pdbx_description
1 polymer ?
#
loop_
_entity_poly.entity_id
_entity_poly.type
_entity_poly.pdbx_seq_one_letter_code
_entity_poly.pdbx_strand_id
1 'polypeptide(L)'
;GSVRRALDAGRSATELHTFLAQHSRTPVPQPLTYLIDDVARRHGLLRVGAASSYVRCDDEAVLDEILADRRAAALRPRRLAPTVVAARTDPRTLIEGLRAMGFAPAAESAEGD
;
A
#
# COMPACT_ATOMS: atom_id res chain seq x y z
N GLY A 1 -9.86 14.11 14.70
CA GLY A 1 -11.10 14.77 14.27
C GLY A 1 -12.14 13.74 13.90
N SER A 2 -13.42 14.00 14.16
CA SER A 2 -14.55 13.09 13.87
C SER A 2 -14.70 12.76 12.38
N VAL A 3 -14.47 13.74 11.49
CA VAL A 3 -14.50 13.55 10.02
C VAL A 3 -13.47 12.52 9.58
N ARG A 4 -12.20 12.68 9.99
CA ARG A 4 -11.12 11.72 9.66
C ARG A 4 -11.47 10.30 10.12
N ARG A 5 -12.01 10.14 11.34
CA ARG A 5 -12.44 8.82 11.83
C ARG A 5 -13.58 8.21 11.00
N ALA A 6 -14.51 9.02 10.52
CA ALA A 6 -15.59 8.53 9.67
C ALA A 6 -15.05 8.06 8.31
N LEU A 7 -14.10 8.79 7.72
CA LEU A 7 -13.40 8.38 6.50
C LEU A 7 -12.55 7.12 6.73
N ASP A 8 -11.84 7.02 7.86
CA ASP A 8 -11.09 5.82 8.27
C ASP A 8 -12.02 4.59 8.43
N ALA A 9 -13.27 4.81 8.83
CA ALA A 9 -14.31 3.78 8.90
C ALA A 9 -14.98 3.45 7.55
N GLY A 10 -14.47 4.02 6.44
CA GLY A 10 -14.92 3.73 5.08
C GLY A 10 -16.08 4.58 4.58
N ARG A 11 -16.51 5.62 5.32
CA ARG A 11 -17.50 6.58 4.80
C ARG A 11 -16.87 7.48 3.74
N SER A 12 -17.65 7.82 2.72
CA SER A 12 -17.29 8.80 1.70
C SER A 12 -17.64 10.24 2.13
N ALA A 13 -17.03 11.23 1.47
CA ALA A 13 -17.41 12.64 1.64
C ALA A 13 -18.89 12.88 1.32
N THR A 14 -19.41 12.23 0.27
CA THR A 14 -20.82 12.32 -0.12
C THR A 14 -21.75 11.82 0.98
N GLU A 15 -21.46 10.66 1.58
CA GLU A 15 -22.26 10.15 2.70
C GLU A 15 -22.23 11.09 3.91
N LEU A 16 -21.10 11.74 4.18
CA LEU A 16 -20.99 12.72 5.26
C LEU A 16 -21.81 13.99 4.99
N HIS A 17 -21.79 14.50 3.76
CA HIS A 17 -22.62 15.64 3.36
C HIS A 17 -24.11 15.30 3.44
N THR A 18 -24.52 14.14 2.91
CA THR A 18 -25.90 13.66 2.98
C THR A 18 -26.36 13.48 4.43
N PHE A 19 -25.52 12.90 5.28
CA PHE A 19 -25.82 12.73 6.70
C PHE A 19 -26.09 14.07 7.39
N LEU A 20 -25.24 15.07 7.17
CA LEU A 20 -25.41 16.40 7.77
C LEU A 20 -26.66 17.11 7.22
N ALA A 21 -26.92 17.02 5.92
CA ALA A 21 -28.09 17.61 5.30
C ALA A 21 -29.41 17.03 5.86
N GLN A 22 -29.45 15.73 6.14
CA GLN A 22 -30.63 15.06 6.69
C GLN A 22 -30.92 15.40 8.16
N HIS A 23 -29.89 15.71 8.95
CA HIS A 23 -30.02 15.89 10.40
C HIS A 23 -29.92 17.35 10.85
N SER A 24 -29.55 18.27 9.95
CA SER A 24 -29.43 19.69 10.27
C SER A 24 -30.76 20.42 10.09
N ARG A 25 -31.13 21.23 11.09
CA ARG A 25 -32.33 22.10 11.04
C ARG A 25 -32.14 23.34 10.17
N THR A 26 -30.90 23.65 9.83
CA THR A 26 -30.50 24.75 8.95
C THR A 26 -29.61 24.20 7.83
N PRO A 27 -29.38 24.94 6.73
CA PRO A 27 -28.33 24.59 5.77
C PRO A 27 -26.99 24.37 6.49
N VAL A 28 -26.21 23.39 6.02
CA VAL A 28 -24.89 23.08 6.58
C VAL A 28 -23.94 24.25 6.28
N PRO A 29 -23.22 24.80 7.28
CA PRO A 29 -22.33 25.93 7.06
C PRO A 29 -21.20 25.58 6.08
N GLN A 30 -20.91 26.50 5.15
CA GLN A 30 -19.85 26.36 4.15
C GLN A 30 -18.48 25.95 4.72
N PRO A 31 -18.02 26.47 5.88
CA PRO A 31 -16.74 26.04 6.46
C PRO A 31 -16.69 24.55 6.80
N LEU A 32 -17.82 23.96 7.21
CA LEU A 32 -17.89 22.53 7.52
C LEU A 32 -17.87 21.69 6.24
N THR A 33 -18.57 22.12 5.19
CA THR A 33 -18.53 21.50 3.88
C THR A 33 -17.09 21.45 3.35
N TYR A 34 -16.38 22.58 3.41
CA TYR A 34 -14.99 22.68 3.00
C TYR A 34 -14.07 21.75 3.80
N LEU A 35 -14.24 21.68 5.13
CA LEU A 35 -13.45 20.80 5.99
C LEU A 35 -13.63 19.33 5.60
N ILE A 36 -14.86 18.90 5.29
CA ILE A 36 -15.13 17.52 4.86
C ILE A 36 -14.41 17.21 3.57
N ASP A 37 -14.53 18.08 2.56
CA ASP A 37 -13.92 17.87 1.24
C ASP A 37 -12.40 17.86 1.32
N ASP A 38 -11.82 18.75 2.13
CA ASP A 38 -10.38 18.86 2.30
C ASP A 38 -9.80 17.65 3.06
N VAL A 39 -10.46 17.20 4.14
CA VAL A 39 -10.03 15.98 4.84
C VAL A 39 -10.22 14.75 3.95
N ALA A 40 -11.32 14.66 3.20
CA ALA A 40 -11.57 13.55 2.27
C ALA A 40 -10.52 13.49 1.15
N ARG A 41 -10.13 14.64 0.59
CA ARG A 41 -9.07 14.73 -0.42
C ARG A 41 -7.72 14.26 0.10
N ARG A 42 -7.41 14.57 1.37
CA ARG A 42 -6.14 14.19 2.01
C ARG A 42 -6.15 12.76 2.57
N HIS A 43 -7.33 12.22 2.83
CA HIS A 43 -7.52 10.85 3.29
C HIS A 43 -7.17 9.86 2.17
N GLY A 44 -6.36 8.85 2.49
CA GLY A 44 -5.96 7.83 1.51
C GLY A 44 -4.87 8.23 0.51
N LEU A 45 -4.38 9.49 0.50
CA LEU A 45 -3.24 9.90 -0.34
C LEU A 45 -1.97 9.10 -0.02
N LEU A 46 -1.75 8.81 1.25
CA LEU A 46 -0.66 7.96 1.71
C LEU A 46 -1.22 6.61 2.13
N ARG A 47 -0.63 5.54 1.58
CA ARG A 47 -0.99 4.16 1.89
C ARG A 47 0.23 3.46 2.46
N VAL A 48 0.09 2.91 3.66
CA VAL A 48 1.13 2.12 4.30
C VAL A 48 0.71 0.66 4.25
N GLY A 49 1.65 -0.22 3.93
CA GLY A 49 1.47 -1.65 3.96
C GLY A 49 2.72 -2.32 4.52
N ALA A 50 2.56 -3.54 5.04
CA ALA A 50 3.70 -4.34 5.47
C ALA A 50 4.53 -4.79 4.25
N ALA A 51 5.84 -4.54 4.31
CA ALA A 51 6.85 -5.15 3.47
C ALA A 51 7.88 -5.76 4.42
N SER A 52 7.96 -7.09 4.47
CA SER A 52 8.80 -7.82 5.44
C SER A 52 10.22 -8.01 4.90
N SER A 53 10.37 -8.02 3.58
CA SER A 53 11.66 -8.03 2.87
C SER A 53 11.47 -7.48 1.45
N TYR A 54 12.57 -7.23 0.75
CA TYR A 54 12.56 -6.80 -0.65
C TYR A 54 13.67 -7.49 -1.45
N VAL A 55 13.52 -7.45 -2.77
CA VAL A 55 14.54 -7.81 -3.77
C VAL A 55 14.80 -6.58 -4.62
N ARG A 56 16.07 -6.24 -4.81
CA ARG A 56 16.51 -5.28 -5.82
C ARG A 56 17.23 -6.04 -6.94
N CYS A 57 16.95 -5.66 -8.17
CA CYS A 57 17.68 -6.14 -9.34
C CYS A 57 17.68 -5.03 -10.39
N ASP A 58 18.85 -4.76 -10.97
CA ASP A 58 18.99 -3.72 -11.99
C ASP A 58 18.43 -4.19 -13.35
N ASP A 59 18.17 -5.49 -13.51
CA ASP A 59 17.45 -6.07 -14.65
C ASP A 59 15.97 -6.25 -14.30
N GLU A 60 15.12 -5.44 -14.93
CA GLU A 60 13.67 -5.49 -14.72
C GLU A 60 13.06 -6.81 -15.20
N ALA A 61 13.63 -7.44 -16.23
CA ALA A 61 13.10 -8.67 -16.83
C ALA A 61 13.22 -9.86 -15.85
N VAL A 62 14.27 -9.89 -15.04
CA VAL A 62 14.44 -10.90 -13.98
C VAL A 62 13.33 -10.77 -12.93
N LEU A 63 12.97 -9.54 -12.56
CA LEU A 63 11.90 -9.30 -11.58
C LEU A 63 10.52 -9.63 -12.16
N ASP A 64 10.32 -9.41 -13.46
CA ASP A 64 9.10 -9.80 -14.15
C ASP A 64 8.98 -11.33 -14.26
N GLU A 65 10.09 -12.04 -14.51
CA GLU A 65 10.14 -13.52 -14.47
C GLU A 65 9.75 -14.06 -13.09
N ILE A 66 10.32 -13.50 -12.02
CA ILE A 66 9.97 -13.86 -10.64
C ILE A 66 8.47 -13.65 -10.38
N LEU A 67 7.90 -12.53 -10.85
CA LEU A 67 6.49 -12.21 -10.66
C LEU A 67 5.54 -13.10 -11.49
N ALA A 68 6.01 -13.61 -12.63
CA ALA A 68 5.24 -14.51 -13.50
C ALA A 68 5.26 -15.98 -13.02
N ASP A 69 6.29 -16.40 -12.29
CA ASP A 69 6.41 -17.77 -11.80
C ASP A 69 5.41 -18.05 -10.66
N ARG A 70 4.55 -19.06 -10.86
CA ARG A 70 3.53 -19.49 -9.89
C ARG A 70 4.12 -19.92 -8.54
N ARG A 71 5.36 -20.40 -8.50
CA ARG A 71 6.06 -20.75 -7.25
C ARG A 71 6.29 -19.54 -6.36
N ALA A 72 6.42 -18.34 -6.93
CA ALA A 72 6.58 -17.10 -6.19
C ALA A 72 5.32 -16.70 -5.41
N ALA A 73 4.14 -17.28 -5.70
CA ALA A 73 2.90 -16.94 -5.01
C ALA A 73 3.02 -17.06 -3.48
N ALA A 74 3.77 -18.05 -2.97
CA ALA A 74 4.00 -18.22 -1.54
C ALA A 74 4.78 -17.06 -0.89
N LEU A 75 5.65 -16.38 -1.65
CA LEU A 75 6.42 -15.22 -1.23
C LEU A 75 5.58 -13.93 -1.20
N ARG A 76 4.38 -13.97 -1.82
CA ARG A 76 3.47 -12.82 -1.99
C ARG A 76 4.19 -11.57 -2.53
N PRO A 77 4.94 -11.70 -3.64
CA PRO A 77 5.72 -10.60 -4.18
C PRO A 77 4.80 -9.52 -4.73
N ARG A 78 5.24 -8.27 -4.60
CA ARG A 78 4.56 -7.09 -5.13
C ARG A 78 5.58 -6.10 -5.63
N ARG A 79 5.46 -5.71 -6.91
CA ARG A 79 6.26 -4.67 -7.53
C ARG A 79 6.06 -3.33 -6.79
N LEU A 80 7.16 -2.71 -6.35
CA LEU A 80 7.16 -1.36 -5.75
C LEU A 80 7.74 -0.32 -6.70
N ALA A 81 8.75 -0.71 -7.46
CA ALA A 81 9.44 0.10 -8.46
C ALA A 81 9.96 -0.81 -9.60
N PRO A 82 10.41 -0.26 -10.74
CA PRO A 82 10.93 -1.04 -11.86
C PRO A 82 12.14 -1.93 -11.52
N THR A 83 12.87 -1.63 -10.45
CA THR A 83 13.99 -2.46 -9.97
C THR A 83 13.79 -3.03 -8.56
N VAL A 84 12.58 -2.89 -7.99
CA VAL A 84 12.30 -3.30 -6.61
C VAL A 84 10.98 -4.08 -6.48
N VAL A 85 11.05 -5.24 -5.85
CA VAL A 85 9.91 -6.08 -5.46
C VAL A 85 9.91 -6.25 -3.95
N ALA A 86 8.78 -6.00 -3.29
CA ALA A 86 8.58 -6.32 -1.88
C ALA A 86 7.91 -7.68 -1.71
N ALA A 87 8.22 -8.36 -0.61
CA ALA A 87 7.59 -9.60 -0.19
C ALA A 87 6.98 -9.44 1.22
N ARG A 88 5.99 -10.29 1.53
CA ARG A 88 5.40 -10.38 2.88
C ARG A 88 6.04 -11.48 3.74
N THR A 89 7.13 -12.05 3.28
CA THR A 89 7.95 -13.02 3.99
C THR A 89 9.20 -12.36 4.56
N ASP A 90 9.78 -12.91 5.61
CA ASP A 90 11.07 -12.46 6.13
C ASP A 90 12.20 -12.69 5.09
N PRO A 91 13.36 -11.99 5.22
CA PRO A 91 14.45 -12.08 4.26
C PRO A 91 14.98 -13.50 4.03
N ARG A 92 15.02 -14.34 5.07
CA ARG A 92 15.54 -15.70 4.97
C ARG A 92 14.64 -16.56 4.10
N THR A 93 13.33 -16.53 4.38
CA THR A 93 12.33 -17.24 3.57
C THR A 93 12.34 -16.77 2.12
N LEU A 94 12.51 -15.48 1.87
CA LEU A 94 12.61 -14.92 0.51
C LEU A 94 13.84 -15.46 -0.24
N ILE A 95 15.01 -15.45 0.40
CA ILE A 95 16.26 -15.99 -0.17
C ILE A 95 16.10 -17.49 -0.52
N GLU A 96 15.56 -18.28 0.42
CA GLU A 96 15.35 -19.71 0.22
C GLU A 96 14.35 -19.98 -0.92
N GLY A 97 13.26 -19.22 -1.01
CA GLY A 97 12.26 -19.36 -2.08
C GLY A 97 12.82 -19.00 -3.46
N LEU A 98 13.58 -17.91 -3.56
CA LEU A 98 14.23 -17.51 -4.82
C LEU A 98 15.28 -18.55 -5.27
N ARG A 99 16.05 -19.14 -4.33
CA ARG A 99 16.97 -20.23 -4.64
C ARG A 99 16.24 -21.47 -5.15
N ALA A 100 15.10 -21.83 -4.54
CA ALA A 100 14.26 -22.93 -5.01
C ALA A 100 13.69 -22.69 -6.42
N MET A 101 13.62 -21.42 -6.85
CA MET A 101 13.21 -21.04 -8.20
C MET A 101 14.35 -21.10 -9.23
N GLY A 102 15.60 -21.18 -8.79
CA GLY A 102 16.79 -21.20 -9.64
C GLY A 102 17.58 -19.88 -9.65
N PHE A 103 17.15 -18.87 -8.89
CA PHE A 103 17.87 -17.61 -8.77
C PHE A 103 18.98 -17.68 -7.71
N ALA A 104 19.96 -16.79 -7.82
CA ALA A 104 21.08 -16.68 -6.88
C ALA A 104 21.08 -15.31 -6.15
N PRO A 105 20.12 -15.05 -5.25
CA PRO A 105 20.08 -13.79 -4.51
C PRO A 105 21.24 -13.71 -3.49
N ALA A 106 21.82 -12.52 -3.38
CA ALA A 106 22.69 -12.14 -2.28
C ALA A 106 21.86 -11.50 -1.16
N ALA A 107 22.29 -11.69 0.09
CA ALA A 107 21.72 -10.95 1.20
C ALA A 107 22.31 -9.54 1.17
N GLU A 108 21.46 -8.53 1.11
CA GLU A 108 21.86 -7.14 1.27
C GLU A 108 22.17 -6.89 2.76
N SER A 109 23.24 -6.15 3.02
CA SER A 109 23.58 -5.72 4.38
C SER A 109 22.53 -4.74 4.91
N ALA A 110 22.54 -4.48 6.23
CA ALA A 110 21.66 -3.47 6.83
C ALA A 110 21.91 -2.04 6.30
N GLU A 111 23.05 -1.83 5.64
CA GLU A 111 23.50 -0.56 5.07
C GLU A 111 23.10 -0.41 3.59
N GLY A 112 22.62 -1.48 2.95
CA GLY A 112 22.19 -1.46 1.55
C GLY A 112 23.25 -1.90 0.54
N ASP A 113 24.42 -2.32 1.03
CA ASP A 113 25.55 -2.85 0.24
C ASP A 113 25.48 -4.36 0.06
#